data_AF-Q8TZV2-F1
#
_entry.id   AF-Q8TZV2-F1
#
_cell.length_a   1.000
_cell.length_b   1.000
_cell.length_c   1.000
_cell.angle_alpha   90.00
_cell.angle_beta   90.00
_cell.angle_gamma   90.00
#
_symmetry.space_group_name_H-M   'P 1'
#
loop_
_entity.id
_entity.type
_entity.pdbx_description
1 polymer ?
#
loop_
_entity_poly.entity_id
_entity_poly.type
_entity_poly.pdbx_seq_one_letter_code
_entity_poly.pdbx_strand_id
1 'polypeptide(L)'
;MILEVRKFQVKNKAVYIGTLSEDKIFGIIFSIDEPEVIRHRIPTLINFLEKRLNKKLEIKEGNSGFSDVVFKTLIGKISNEEAAEFIEVSYLTKFERKLYIYLVENVKRGEVITYGELAKILNTSSRAVGAAVKRNPYPIIVPCHRVIGRKNPYLYTPKPEYKKFLLEVEGWTS
;
A
#
# COMPACT_ATOMS: atom_id res chain seq x y z
N MET A 1 17.50 8.61 3.26
CA MET A 1 16.47 8.02 2.37
C MET A 1 16.25 8.87 1.12
N ILE A 2 16.04 8.20 -0.01
CA ILE A 2 15.67 8.81 -1.28
C ILE A 2 14.16 8.95 -1.32
N LEU A 3 13.68 10.16 -1.59
CA LEU A 3 12.30 10.45 -1.96
C LEU A 3 12.21 10.50 -3.48
N GLU A 4 11.48 9.57 -4.06
CA GLU A 4 11.16 9.53 -5.48
C GLU A 4 9.67 9.74 -5.64
N VAL A 5 9.23 10.68 -6.47
CA VAL A 5 7.83 10.86 -6.84
C VAL A 5 7.71 10.88 -8.36
N ARG A 6 6.94 9.96 -8.92
CA ARG A 6 6.74 9.86 -10.37
C ARG A 6 5.27 9.74 -10.73
N LYS A 7 4.93 10.30 -11.89
CA LYS A 7 3.59 10.20 -12.50
C LYS A 7 3.59 9.05 -13.50
N PHE A 8 2.60 8.20 -13.40
CA PHE A 8 2.30 7.12 -14.34
C PHE A 8 0.88 7.29 -14.88
N GLN A 9 0.62 6.71 -16.04
CA GLN A 9 -0.73 6.66 -16.60
C GLN A 9 -1.26 5.23 -16.47
N VAL A 10 -2.44 5.09 -15.86
CA VAL A 10 -3.13 3.80 -15.70
C VAL A 10 -4.57 4.00 -16.13
N LYS A 11 -4.99 3.28 -17.18
CA LYS A 11 -6.27 3.52 -17.87
C LYS A 11 -6.37 5.02 -18.26
N ASN A 12 -7.44 5.69 -17.85
CA ASN A 12 -7.71 7.11 -18.09
C ASN A 12 -7.28 8.03 -16.93
N LYS A 13 -6.53 7.52 -15.94
CA LYS A 13 -6.15 8.28 -14.74
C LYS A 13 -4.64 8.42 -14.59
N ALA A 14 -4.24 9.58 -14.08
CA ALA A 14 -2.87 9.84 -13.65
C ALA A 14 -2.67 9.25 -12.25
N VAL A 15 -1.77 8.29 -12.13
CA VAL A 15 -1.37 7.71 -10.84
C VAL A 15 -0.01 8.26 -10.48
N TYR A 16 0.04 9.06 -9.42
CA TYR A 16 1.29 9.52 -8.87
C TYR A 16 1.72 8.52 -7.79
N ILE A 17 2.98 8.10 -7.83
CA ILE A 17 3.57 7.14 -6.89
C ILE A 17 4.79 7.79 -6.27
N GLY A 18 4.79 7.89 -4.94
CA GLY A 18 5.93 8.34 -4.15
C GLY A 18 6.50 7.18 -3.34
N THR A 19 7.82 7.03 -3.32
CA THR A 19 8.52 6.05 -2.49
C THR A 19 9.57 6.73 -1.61
N LEU A 20 9.66 6.31 -0.36
CA LEU A 20 10.81 6.55 0.51
C LEU A 20 11.62 5.27 0.63
N SER A 21 12.88 5.33 0.24
CA SER A 21 13.71 4.15 0.03
C SER A 21 15.19 4.35 0.40
N GLU A 22 15.89 3.25 0.64
CA GLU A 22 17.35 3.16 0.64
C GLU A 22 17.75 2.03 -0.33
N ASP A 23 18.24 0.90 0.18
CA ASP A 23 18.38 -0.36 -0.54
C ASP A 23 17.04 -1.09 -0.71
N LYS A 24 16.05 -0.75 0.13
CA LYS A 24 14.66 -1.24 0.08
C LYS A 24 13.65 -0.11 0.19
N ILE A 25 12.40 -0.40 -0.12
CA ILE A 25 11.26 0.49 0.05
C ILE A 25 10.86 0.50 1.53
N PHE A 26 10.95 1.66 2.17
CA PHE A 26 10.47 1.87 3.54
C PHE A 26 9.04 2.42 3.57
N GLY A 27 8.59 3.10 2.53
CA GLY A 27 7.21 3.58 2.48
C GLY A 27 6.76 3.97 1.09
N ILE A 28 5.48 3.80 0.82
CA ILE A 28 4.82 4.11 -0.44
C ILE A 28 3.65 5.04 -0.14
N ILE A 29 3.53 6.08 -0.94
CA ILE A 29 2.33 6.91 -1.06
C ILE A 29 1.89 6.92 -2.51
N PHE A 30 0.60 7.10 -2.72
CA PHE A 30 0.07 7.33 -4.06
C PHE A 30 -1.12 8.28 -3.99
N SER A 31 -1.39 8.91 -5.13
CA SER A 31 -2.63 9.64 -5.40
C SER A 31 -3.06 9.38 -6.83
N ILE A 32 -4.34 9.59 -7.08
CA ILE A 32 -4.98 9.38 -8.38
C ILE A 32 -5.59 10.71 -8.78
N ASP A 33 -5.16 11.25 -9.92
CA ASP A 33 -5.54 12.57 -10.47
C ASP A 33 -5.29 13.78 -9.54
N GLU A 34 -4.56 13.58 -8.43
CA GLU A 34 -4.39 14.58 -7.37
C GLU A 34 -2.91 14.75 -6.96
N PRO A 35 -2.07 15.48 -7.72
CA PRO A 35 -0.64 15.64 -7.42
C PRO A 35 -0.39 16.30 -6.04
N GLU A 36 -1.19 17.29 -5.67
CA GLU A 36 -1.02 18.01 -4.39
C GLU A 36 -1.23 17.11 -3.17
N VAL A 37 -2.12 16.11 -3.28
CA VAL A 37 -2.38 15.16 -2.20
C VAL A 37 -1.13 14.35 -1.86
N ILE A 38 -0.26 14.04 -2.82
CA ILE A 38 1.02 13.40 -2.52
C ILE A 38 1.91 14.32 -1.71
N ARG A 39 2.06 15.59 -2.12
CA ARG A 39 2.90 16.56 -1.39
C ARG A 39 2.50 16.66 0.08
N HIS A 40 1.20 16.71 0.36
CA HIS A 40 0.69 16.74 1.73
C HIS A 40 0.88 15.41 2.50
N ARG A 41 0.96 14.27 1.82
CA ARG A 41 1.16 12.96 2.46
C ARG A 41 2.63 12.64 2.75
N ILE A 42 3.57 13.22 2.03
CA ILE A 42 5.02 13.00 2.24
C ILE A 42 5.43 13.27 3.69
N PRO A 43 5.14 14.44 4.30
CA PRO A 43 5.51 14.70 5.70
C PRO A 43 4.89 13.71 6.68
N THR A 44 3.66 13.27 6.41
CA THR A 44 2.97 12.27 7.25
C THR A 44 3.67 10.91 7.19
N LEU A 45 4.08 10.48 5.99
CA LEU A 45 4.85 9.24 5.82
C LEU A 45 6.22 9.34 6.50
N ILE A 46 6.95 10.46 6.33
CA ILE A 46 8.24 10.69 6.98
C ILE A 46 8.09 10.59 8.51
N ASN A 47 7.15 11.33 9.10
CA ASN A 47 6.89 11.30 10.54
C ASN A 47 6.46 9.91 11.04
N PHE A 48 5.69 9.17 10.24
CA PHE A 48 5.36 7.79 10.57
C PHE A 48 6.61 6.91 10.64
N LEU A 49 7.50 7.00 9.64
CA LEU A 49 8.73 6.22 9.59
C LEU A 49 9.74 6.63 10.66
N GLU A 50 9.92 7.93 10.92
CA GLU A 50 10.78 8.42 12.00
C GLU A 50 10.40 7.83 13.36
N LYS A 51 9.08 7.77 13.65
CA LYS A 51 8.56 7.17 14.87
C LYS A 51 8.78 5.66 14.93
N ARG A 52 8.67 4.97 13.79
CA ARG A 52 8.86 3.51 13.71
C ARG A 52 10.31 3.10 13.83
N LEU A 53 11.20 3.87 13.20
CA LEU A 53 12.63 3.61 13.17
C LEU A 53 13.36 4.25 14.36
N ASN A 54 12.64 5.03 15.18
CA ASN A 54 13.18 5.76 16.32
C ASN A 54 14.43 6.59 15.96
N LYS A 55 14.41 7.21 14.78
CA LYS A 55 15.49 8.07 14.28
C LYS A 55 14.93 9.16 13.36
N LYS A 56 15.63 10.28 13.30
CA LYS A 56 15.37 11.30 12.27
C LYS A 56 15.83 10.79 10.91
N LEU A 57 15.06 11.10 9.88
CA LEU A 57 15.35 10.68 8.52
C LEU A 57 15.87 11.87 7.72
N GLU A 58 17.07 11.70 7.16
CA GLU A 58 17.57 12.61 6.13
C GLU A 58 16.95 12.25 4.80
N ILE A 59 16.15 13.16 4.26
CA ILE A 59 15.42 12.96 3.00
C ILE A 59 16.09 13.79 1.91
N LYS A 60 16.41 13.14 0.80
CA LYS A 60 16.85 13.79 -0.44
C LYS A 60 15.97 13.35 -1.59
N GLU A 61 15.62 14.28 -2.47
CA GLU A 61 14.97 13.92 -3.72
C GLU A 61 15.93 13.11 -4.60
N GLY A 62 15.41 12.13 -5.33
CA GLY A 62 16.21 11.33 -6.24
C GLY A 62 15.40 10.29 -7.00
N ASN A 63 16.09 9.44 -7.73
CA ASN A 63 15.50 8.35 -8.51
C ASN A 63 16.06 7.02 -8.03
N SER A 64 15.26 6.28 -7.25
CA SER A 64 15.62 4.96 -6.73
C SER A 64 15.18 3.83 -7.67
N GLY A 65 14.29 4.10 -8.63
CA GLY A 65 13.67 3.12 -9.51
C GLY A 65 12.54 2.32 -8.84
N PHE A 66 12.32 2.47 -7.53
CA PHE A 66 11.29 1.71 -6.82
C PHE A 66 9.87 2.12 -7.18
N SER A 67 9.64 3.35 -7.66
CA SER A 67 8.32 3.72 -8.14
C SER A 67 7.89 2.88 -9.36
N ASP A 68 8.83 2.40 -10.19
CA ASP A 68 8.55 1.47 -11.28
C ASP A 68 8.15 0.08 -10.76
N VAL A 69 8.73 -0.39 -9.65
CA VAL A 69 8.33 -1.66 -9.00
C VAL A 69 6.88 -1.57 -8.54
N VAL A 70 6.52 -0.49 -7.84
CA VAL A 70 5.15 -0.25 -7.39
C VAL A 70 4.20 -0.13 -8.58
N PHE A 71 4.58 0.61 -9.62
CA PHE A 71 3.79 0.74 -10.84
C PHE A 71 3.58 -0.60 -11.55
N LYS A 72 4.64 -1.39 -11.76
CA LYS A 72 4.56 -2.73 -12.36
C LYS A 72 3.65 -3.65 -11.57
N THR A 73 3.67 -3.55 -10.23
CA THR A 73 2.75 -4.31 -9.36
C THR A 73 1.30 -3.86 -9.58
N LEU A 74 1.05 -2.55 -9.62
CA LEU A 74 -0.28 -1.97 -9.85
C LEU A 74 -0.90 -2.51 -11.16
N ILE A 75 -0.14 -2.50 -12.24
CA ILE A 75 -0.63 -2.95 -13.55
C ILE A 75 -0.53 -4.47 -13.78
N GLY A 76 -0.06 -5.23 -12.78
CA GLY A 76 0.01 -6.69 -12.84
C GLY A 76 1.14 -7.24 -13.71
N LYS A 77 2.19 -6.44 -13.97
CA LYS A 77 3.40 -6.90 -14.68
C LYS A 77 4.37 -7.68 -13.78
N ILE A 78 4.27 -7.49 -12.47
CA ILE A 78 4.93 -8.33 -11.46
C ILE A 78 3.89 -8.66 -10.39
N SER A 79 4.09 -9.79 -9.71
CA SER A 79 3.22 -10.24 -8.64
C SER A 79 3.45 -9.43 -7.35
N ASN A 80 2.49 -9.49 -6.41
CA ASN A 80 2.64 -8.86 -5.10
C ASN A 80 3.78 -9.50 -4.29
N GLU A 81 3.99 -10.80 -4.47
CA GLU A 81 5.07 -11.59 -3.87
C GLU A 81 6.44 -11.17 -4.41
N GLU A 82 6.59 -11.07 -5.73
CA GLU A 82 7.83 -10.56 -6.35
C GLU A 82 8.14 -9.13 -5.88
N ALA A 83 7.11 -8.29 -5.78
CA ALA A 83 7.27 -6.91 -5.31
C ALA A 83 7.59 -6.81 -3.81
N ALA A 84 7.15 -7.79 -3.00
CA ALA A 84 7.38 -7.81 -1.56
C ALA A 84 8.84 -8.04 -1.19
N GLU A 85 9.66 -8.62 -2.07
CA GLU A 85 11.12 -8.75 -1.88
C GLU A 85 11.81 -7.38 -1.75
N PHE A 86 11.22 -6.32 -2.30
CA PHE A 86 11.78 -4.98 -2.29
C PHE A 86 11.39 -4.13 -1.07
N ILE A 87 10.56 -4.62 -0.14
CA ILE A 87 10.08 -3.81 1.00
C ILE A 87 10.85 -4.11 2.30
N GLU A 88 11.01 -3.11 3.15
CA GLU A 88 11.68 -3.23 4.44
C GLU A 88 10.68 -3.60 5.56
N VAL A 89 10.76 -4.79 6.13
CA VAL A 89 9.74 -5.27 7.09
C VAL A 89 10.17 -5.21 8.56
N SER A 90 11.44 -4.90 8.85
CA SER A 90 12.03 -4.97 10.20
C SER A 90 11.36 -4.04 11.23
N TYR A 91 10.82 -2.91 10.78
CA TYR A 91 10.17 -1.94 11.66
C TYR A 91 8.66 -2.20 11.88
N LEU A 92 8.11 -3.22 11.21
CA LEU A 92 6.71 -3.61 11.38
C LEU A 92 6.52 -4.40 12.68
N THR A 93 5.35 -4.25 13.31
CA THR A 93 5.00 -5.14 14.42
C THR A 93 4.79 -6.57 13.94
N LYS A 94 4.93 -7.55 14.84
CA LYS A 94 4.64 -8.97 14.53
C LYS A 94 3.25 -9.17 13.92
N PHE A 95 2.25 -8.44 14.41
CA PHE A 95 0.88 -8.50 13.90
C PHE A 95 0.76 -7.92 12.48
N GLU A 96 1.31 -6.72 12.26
CA GLU A 96 1.33 -6.09 10.93
C GLU A 96 2.02 -6.98 9.91
N ARG A 97 3.20 -7.52 10.25
CA ARG A 97 3.95 -8.43 9.37
C ARG A 97 3.14 -9.69 9.02
N LYS A 98 2.53 -10.35 10.01
CA LYS A 98 1.69 -11.54 9.78
C LYS A 98 0.52 -11.24 8.84
N LEU A 99 -0.17 -10.10 9.06
CA LEU A 99 -1.31 -9.69 8.25
C LEU A 99 -0.88 -9.35 6.81
N TYR A 100 0.20 -8.59 6.63
CA TYR A 100 0.66 -8.19 5.31
C TYR A 100 1.18 -9.36 4.50
N ILE A 101 1.93 -10.29 5.11
CA ILE A 101 2.36 -11.54 4.49
C ILE A 101 1.13 -12.31 4.01
N TYR A 102 0.11 -12.47 4.87
CA TYR A 102 -1.11 -13.17 4.47
C TYR A 102 -1.77 -12.53 3.24
N LEU A 103 -1.90 -11.20 3.21
CA LEU A 103 -2.48 -10.49 2.08
C LEU A 103 -1.68 -10.67 0.79
N VAL A 104 -0.35 -10.58 0.88
CA VAL A 104 0.55 -10.76 -0.27
C VAL A 104 0.45 -12.19 -0.81
N GLU A 105 0.50 -13.19 0.07
CA GLU A 105 0.61 -14.59 -0.32
C GLU A 105 -0.73 -15.27 -0.64
N ASN A 106 -1.87 -14.76 -0.13
CA ASN A 106 -3.15 -15.49 -0.17
C ASN A 106 -4.32 -14.71 -0.77
N VAL A 107 -4.19 -13.40 -1.00
CA VAL A 107 -5.26 -12.59 -1.60
C VAL A 107 -4.76 -12.06 -2.93
N LYS A 108 -4.93 -12.85 -3.99
CA LYS A 108 -4.28 -12.61 -5.29
C LYS A 108 -4.96 -11.47 -6.05
N ARG A 109 -4.31 -11.05 -7.15
CA ARG A 109 -4.85 -10.02 -8.04
C ARG A 109 -6.23 -10.43 -8.53
N GLY A 110 -7.21 -9.53 -8.39
CA GLY A 110 -8.61 -9.78 -8.78
C GLY A 110 -9.45 -10.47 -7.70
N GLU A 111 -8.83 -10.90 -6.60
CA GLU A 111 -9.53 -11.46 -5.44
C GLU A 111 -9.76 -10.40 -4.36
N VAL A 112 -10.74 -10.65 -3.51
CA VAL A 112 -11.05 -9.82 -2.34
C VAL A 112 -11.28 -10.71 -1.12
N ILE A 113 -11.03 -10.14 0.06
CA ILE A 113 -11.32 -10.78 1.34
C ILE A 113 -12.05 -9.79 2.23
N THR A 114 -13.00 -10.25 3.05
CA THR A 114 -13.64 -9.34 4.01
C THR A 114 -12.79 -9.14 5.27
N TYR A 115 -12.98 -7.99 5.93
CA TYR A 115 -12.36 -7.75 7.25
C TYR A 115 -12.65 -8.85 8.28
N GLY A 116 -13.85 -9.45 8.23
CA GLY A 116 -14.25 -10.51 9.16
C GLY A 116 -13.59 -11.85 8.86
N GLU A 117 -13.44 -12.21 7.59
CA GLU A 117 -12.72 -13.43 7.17
C GLU A 117 -11.25 -13.34 7.55
N LEU A 118 -10.60 -12.21 7.23
CA LEU A 118 -9.21 -12.00 7.58
C LEU A 118 -8.99 -12.01 9.10
N ALA A 119 -9.93 -11.43 9.88
CA ALA A 119 -9.89 -11.48 11.34
C ALA A 119 -9.99 -12.92 11.87
N LYS A 120 -10.89 -13.73 11.31
CA LYS A 120 -11.05 -15.14 11.66
C LYS A 120 -9.79 -15.95 11.36
N ILE A 121 -9.21 -15.77 10.17
CA ILE A 121 -7.98 -16.47 9.75
C ILE A 121 -6.79 -16.11 10.64
N LEU A 122 -6.64 -14.84 10.99
CA LEU A 122 -5.52 -14.37 11.80
C LEU A 122 -5.74 -14.54 13.32
N ASN A 123 -6.91 -15.07 13.73
CA ASN A 123 -7.36 -15.18 15.11
C ASN A 123 -7.29 -13.84 15.87
N THR A 124 -8.00 -12.83 15.35
CA THR A 124 -8.03 -11.47 15.88
C THR A 124 -9.41 -10.83 15.66
N SER A 125 -9.54 -9.53 15.94
CA SER A 125 -10.77 -8.77 15.67
C SER A 125 -10.72 -8.01 14.35
N SER A 126 -11.88 -7.81 13.69
CA SER A 126 -11.99 -6.97 12.49
C SER A 126 -11.52 -5.53 12.72
N ARG A 127 -11.62 -5.03 13.97
CA ARG A 127 -11.10 -3.70 14.35
C ARG A 127 -9.57 -3.67 14.32
N ALA A 128 -8.90 -4.71 14.80
CA ALA A 128 -7.44 -4.83 14.72
C ALA A 128 -6.96 -4.94 13.26
N VAL A 129 -7.65 -5.73 12.44
CA VAL A 129 -7.41 -5.81 10.99
C VAL A 129 -7.55 -4.43 10.35
N GLY A 130 -8.64 -3.72 10.62
CA GLY A 130 -8.88 -2.38 10.08
C GLY A 130 -7.79 -1.38 10.46
N ALA A 131 -7.29 -1.43 11.70
CA ALA A 131 -6.19 -0.58 12.16
C ALA A 131 -4.88 -0.88 11.44
N ALA A 132 -4.53 -2.15 11.24
CA ALA A 132 -3.33 -2.55 10.51
C ALA A 132 -3.44 -2.19 9.01
N VAL A 133 -4.56 -2.51 8.36
CA VAL A 133 -4.84 -2.13 6.96
C VAL A 133 -4.70 -0.62 6.75
N LYS A 134 -5.23 0.20 7.66
CA LYS A 134 -5.10 1.67 7.60
C LYS A 134 -3.66 2.15 7.76
N ARG A 135 -2.82 1.40 8.50
CA ARG A 135 -1.41 1.73 8.78
C ARG A 135 -0.44 1.09 7.80
N ASN A 136 -0.92 0.43 6.75
CA ASN A 136 -0.08 -0.18 5.74
C ASN A 136 0.84 0.87 5.08
N PRO A 137 2.17 0.81 5.28
CA PRO A 137 3.10 1.73 4.64
C PRO A 137 3.43 1.31 3.21
N TYR A 138 2.91 0.17 2.76
CA TYR A 138 3.18 -0.43 1.45
C TYR A 138 1.92 -0.62 0.61
N PRO A 139 1.05 0.38 0.41
CA PRO A 139 -0.09 0.23 -0.49
C PRO A 139 0.37 -0.25 -1.88
N ILE A 140 -0.55 -0.89 -2.62
CA ILE A 140 -0.31 -1.54 -3.93
C ILE A 140 0.52 -2.83 -3.82
N ILE A 141 1.71 -2.79 -3.19
CA ILE A 141 2.54 -3.98 -2.98
C ILE A 141 1.92 -4.91 -1.93
N VAL A 142 1.55 -4.38 -0.77
CA VAL A 142 0.67 -5.07 0.18
C VAL A 142 -0.76 -4.67 -0.20
N PRO A 143 -1.58 -5.60 -0.73
CA PRO A 143 -2.82 -5.27 -1.43
C PRO A 143 -3.99 -5.03 -0.46
N CYS A 144 -3.83 -4.07 0.46
CA CYS A 144 -4.82 -3.78 1.48
C CYS A 144 -6.15 -3.25 0.92
N HIS A 145 -6.16 -2.76 -0.32
CA HIS A 145 -7.39 -2.40 -1.05
C HIS A 145 -8.26 -3.62 -1.39
N ARG A 146 -7.72 -4.84 -1.40
CA ARG A 146 -8.47 -6.10 -1.56
C ARG A 146 -9.24 -6.51 -0.29
N VAL A 147 -8.95 -5.88 0.85
CA VAL A 147 -9.70 -6.10 2.10
C VAL A 147 -10.96 -5.25 2.10
N ILE A 148 -12.14 -5.86 1.99
CA ILE A 148 -13.41 -5.17 1.76
C ILE A 148 -14.42 -5.30 2.92
N GLY A 149 -15.38 -4.38 2.99
CA GLY A 149 -16.51 -4.50 3.89
C GLY A 149 -17.54 -5.51 3.37
N ARG A 150 -18.07 -6.37 4.24
CA ARG A 150 -19.04 -7.42 3.85
C ARG A 150 -20.33 -6.87 3.21
N LYS A 151 -20.85 -5.74 3.71
CA LYS A 151 -22.10 -5.13 3.22
C LYS A 151 -21.87 -4.11 2.11
N ASN A 152 -20.76 -3.38 2.19
CA ASN A 152 -20.35 -2.42 1.18
C ASN A 152 -18.82 -2.49 1.08
N PRO A 153 -18.27 -2.86 -0.10
CA PRO A 153 -16.85 -3.07 -0.29
C PRO A 153 -15.97 -1.86 0.05
N TYR A 154 -16.54 -0.65 -0.07
CA TYR A 154 -15.90 0.63 0.12
C TYR A 154 -16.08 1.21 1.53
N LEU A 155 -16.67 0.45 2.46
CA LEU A 155 -16.65 0.83 3.88
C LEU A 155 -15.23 0.81 4.43
N TYR A 156 -15.00 1.66 5.44
CA TYR A 156 -13.74 1.78 6.18
C TYR A 156 -12.52 2.25 5.37
N THR A 157 -12.72 2.74 4.14
CA THR A 157 -11.68 3.46 3.38
C THR A 157 -11.96 4.97 3.37
N PRO A 158 -10.98 5.83 3.71
CA PRO A 158 -11.17 7.28 3.64
C PRO A 158 -11.29 7.80 2.21
N LYS A 159 -10.79 7.04 1.21
CA LYS A 159 -10.94 7.36 -0.22
C LYS A 159 -11.55 6.15 -0.95
N PRO A 160 -12.89 6.00 -0.94
CA PRO A 160 -13.62 4.97 -1.67
C PRO A 160 -13.22 4.87 -3.14
N GLU A 161 -13.05 6.02 -3.81
CA GLU A 161 -12.73 6.09 -5.24
C GLU A 161 -11.36 5.49 -5.56
N TYR A 162 -10.37 5.70 -4.69
CA TYR A 162 -9.04 5.12 -4.87
C TYR A 162 -9.10 3.60 -4.78
N LYS A 163 -9.81 3.09 -3.77
CA LYS A 163 -10.00 1.64 -3.60
C LYS A 163 -10.73 1.03 -4.78
N LYS A 164 -11.80 1.68 -5.25
CA LYS A 164 -12.55 1.29 -6.44
C LYS A 164 -11.65 1.22 -7.67
N PHE A 165 -10.88 2.27 -7.94
CA PHE A 165 -9.95 2.31 -9.05
C PHE A 165 -8.92 1.17 -9.01
N LEU A 166 -8.32 0.91 -7.84
CA LEU A 166 -7.35 -0.18 -7.70
C LEU A 166 -7.99 -1.54 -7.97
N LEU A 167 -9.18 -1.80 -7.43
CA LEU A 167 -9.92 -3.05 -7.70
C LEU A 167 -10.29 -3.18 -9.19
N GLU A 168 -10.74 -2.11 -9.82
CA GLU A 168 -11.04 -2.09 -11.27
C GLU A 168 -9.79 -2.33 -12.13
N VAL A 169 -8.63 -1.81 -11.74
CA VAL A 169 -7.35 -2.07 -12.42
C VAL A 169 -6.97 -3.55 -12.34
N GLU A 170 -7.38 -4.23 -11.28
CA GLU A 170 -7.19 -5.66 -11.09
C GLU A 170 -8.27 -6.53 -11.75
N GLY A 171 -9.24 -5.92 -12.44
CA GLY A 171 -10.33 -6.64 -13.11
C GLY A 171 -11.45 -7.09 -12.18
N TRP A 172 -11.44 -6.66 -10.92
CA TRP A 172 -12.52 -6.97 -9.99
C TRP A 172 -13.78 -6.17 -10.37
N THR A 173 -14.88 -6.90 -10.58
CA THR A 173 -16.21 -6.36 -10.85
C THR A 173 -17.13 -6.81 -9.72
N SER A 174 -17.86 -5.86 -9.13
CA SER A 174 -18.82 -6.10 -8.04
C SER A 174 -20.19 -6.49 -8.55
#